data_AF-A0A1M5BK11-F1
#
_entry.id   AF-A0A1M5BK11-F1
#
_cell.length_a   1.000
_cell.length_b   1.000
_cell.length_c   1.000
_cell.angle_alpha   90.00
_cell.angle_beta   90.00
_cell.angle_gamma   90.00
#
_symmetry.space_group_name_H-M   'P 1'
#
loop_
_entity.id
_entity.type
_entity.pdbx_description
1 polymer ?
#
loop_
_entity_poly.entity_id
_entity_poly.type
_entity_poly.pdbx_seq_one_letter_code
_entity_poly.pdbx_strand_id
1 'polypeptide(L)'
;MKLYKIRVTGDKENFNIEYEYSINFVDYIKIEYQGSEQEKYQKFLQELEQNGGMHPINVKVKMKTKFVDRAYLKNEIIKIKDVNDFINRL
;
A
#
# COMPACT_ATOMS: atom_id res chain seq x y z
N MET A 1 10.53 4.51 -13.65
CA MET A 1 10.32 3.93 -12.30
C MET A 1 9.01 4.49 -11.75
N LYS A 2 8.21 3.68 -11.07
CA LYS A 2 6.91 4.09 -10.52
C LYS A 2 7.05 4.50 -9.04
N LEU A 3 6.29 5.50 -8.63
CA LEU A 3 6.00 5.82 -7.24
C LEU A 3 4.76 5.05 -6.83
N TYR A 4 4.69 4.62 -5.58
CA TYR A 4 3.54 3.90 -5.07
C TYR A 4 2.93 4.60 -3.89
N LYS A 5 1.61 4.49 -3.80
CA LYS A 5 0.83 4.97 -2.68
C LYS A 5 -0.20 3.92 -2.29
N ILE A 6 -0.38 3.75 -1.00
CA ILE A 6 -1.34 2.83 -0.41
C ILE A 6 -2.36 3.67 0.36
N ARG A 7 -3.64 3.42 0.13
CA ARG A 7 -4.71 4.01 0.93
C ARG A 7 -5.44 2.91 1.68
N VAL A 8 -5.49 3.04 3.01
CA VAL A 8 -6.22 2.12 3.87
C VAL A 8 -7.44 2.82 4.43
N THR A 9 -8.61 2.21 4.30
CA THR A 9 -9.88 2.71 4.82
C THR A 9 -10.62 1.63 5.60
N GLY A 10 -11.44 2.01 6.58
CA GLY A 10 -12.24 1.08 7.38
C GLY A 10 -11.85 1.06 8.85
N ASP A 11 -11.71 -0.13 9.42
CA ASP A 11 -11.21 -0.39 10.77
C ASP A 11 -10.29 -1.62 10.80
N LYS A 12 -9.77 -2.01 11.97
CA LYS A 12 -8.76 -3.08 12.07
C LYS A 12 -9.27 -4.46 11.64
N GLU A 13 -10.57 -4.71 11.77
CA GLU A 13 -11.18 -6.01 11.46
C GLU A 13 -11.78 -6.02 10.05
N ASN A 14 -12.30 -4.88 9.60
CA ASN A 14 -12.86 -4.69 8.27
C ASN A 14 -12.20 -3.48 7.60
N PHE A 15 -11.11 -3.73 6.88
CA PHE A 15 -10.40 -2.73 6.08
C PHE A 15 -10.46 -3.04 4.58
N ASN A 16 -10.23 -2.01 3.79
CA ASN A 16 -9.99 -2.09 2.36
C ASN A 16 -8.71 -1.33 2.02
N ILE A 17 -7.87 -1.93 1.18
CA ILE A 17 -6.63 -1.33 0.71
C ILE A 17 -6.74 -0.97 -0.77
N GLU A 18 -6.52 0.31 -1.09
CA GLU A 18 -6.37 0.78 -2.47
C GLU A 18 -4.88 1.00 -2.76
N TYR A 19 -4.43 0.48 -3.91
CA TYR A 19 -3.06 0.64 -4.38
C TYR A 19 -3.07 1.62 -5.54
N GLU A 20 -2.21 2.61 -5.49
CA GLU A 20 -2.06 3.65 -6.51
C GLU A 20 -0.59 3.68 -6.95
N TYR A 21 -0.33 3.94 -8.24
CA TYR A 21 1.02 4.28 -8.71
C TYR A 21 1.03 5.56 -9.52
N SER A 22 2.19 6.23 -9.57
CA SER A 22 2.40 7.39 -10.42
C SER A 22 3.72 7.26 -11.18
N ILE A 23 3.73 7.77 -12.41
CA ILE A 23 4.94 7.89 -13.24
C ILE A 23 5.45 9.33 -13.35
N ASN A 24 4.64 10.32 -12.95
CA ASN A 24 4.90 11.74 -13.14
C ASN A 24 4.68 12.57 -11.86
N PHE A 25 4.45 11.95 -10.70
CA PHE A 25 4.13 12.56 -9.38
C PHE A 25 2.80 13.31 -9.29
N VAL A 26 2.22 13.73 -10.42
CA VAL A 26 0.99 14.52 -10.48
C VAL A 26 -0.23 13.61 -10.47
N ASP A 27 -0.21 12.55 -11.29
CA ASP A 27 -1.37 11.67 -11.49
C ASP A 27 -1.11 10.30 -10.88
N TYR A 28 -2.02 9.88 -10.00
CA TYR A 28 -2.01 8.55 -9.40
C TYR A 28 -3.06 7.69 -10.08
N ILE A 29 -2.61 6.57 -10.64
CA ILE A 29 -3.44 5.57 -11.29
C ILE A 29 -3.71 4.45 -10.29
N LYS A 30 -4.99 4.14 -10.08
CA LYS A 30 -5.41 3.03 -9.22
C LYS A 30 -5.04 1.69 -9.87
N ILE A 31 -4.50 0.77 -9.07
CA ILE A 31 -4.23 -0.61 -9.45
C ILE A 31 -5.36 -1.48 -8.90
N GLU A 32 -6.07 -2.14 -9.80
CA GLU A 32 -7.16 -3.03 -9.44
C GLU A 32 -6.66 -4.47 -9.38
N TYR A 33 -6.50 -4.97 -8.16
CA TYR A 33 -6.22 -6.38 -7.90
C TYR A 33 -7.51 -7.11 -7.53
N GLN A 34 -7.69 -8.31 -8.09
CA GLN A 34 -8.77 -9.23 -7.74
C GLN A 34 -8.31 -10.27 -6.71
N GLY A 35 -9.25 -10.70 -5.86
CA GLY A 35 -9.05 -11.69 -4.80
C GLY A 35 -9.33 -11.15 -3.40
N SER A 36 -8.93 -11.90 -2.38
CA SER A 36 -8.87 -11.48 -0.98
C SER A 36 -7.83 -10.36 -0.77
N GLU A 37 -7.93 -9.61 0.34
CA GLU A 37 -6.96 -8.54 0.65
C GLU A 37 -5.53 -9.06 0.73
N GLN A 38 -5.32 -10.28 1.23
CA GLN A 38 -4.01 -10.93 1.28
C GLN A 38 -3.46 -11.18 -0.14
N GLU A 39 -4.27 -11.69 -1.07
CA GLU A 39 -3.85 -11.90 -2.46
C GLU A 39 -3.56 -10.58 -3.18
N LYS A 40 -4.39 -9.56 -2.96
CA LYS A 40 -4.17 -8.21 -3.49
C LYS A 40 -2.84 -7.63 -2.98
N TYR A 41 -2.59 -7.77 -1.68
CA TYR A 41 -1.37 -7.30 -1.05
C TYR A 41 -0.13 -8.01 -1.59
N GLN A 42 -0.18 -9.33 -1.77
CA GLN A 42 0.93 -10.08 -2.38
C GLN A 42 1.22 -9.63 -3.82
N LYS A 43 0.19 -9.41 -4.64
CA LYS A 43 0.35 -8.88 -6.00
C LYS A 43 0.99 -7.48 -5.99
N PHE A 44 0.58 -6.63 -5.04
CA PHE A 44 1.21 -5.34 -4.84
C PHE A 44 2.69 -5.46 -4.46
N LEU A 45 3.06 -6.37 -3.55
CA LEU A 45 4.45 -6.57 -3.16
C LEU A 45 5.32 -7.03 -4.34
N GLN A 46 4.80 -7.92 -5.20
CA GLN A 46 5.49 -8.37 -6.42
C GLN A 46 5.69 -7.21 -7.41
N GLU A 47 4.64 -6.44 -7.66
CA GLU A 47 4.71 -5.24 -8.53
C GLU A 47 5.71 -4.22 -7.97
N LEU A 48 5.68 -3.98 -6.67
CA LEU A 48 6.59 -3.08 -5.98
C LEU A 48 8.05 -3.57 -6.08
N GLU A 49 8.28 -4.87 -5.94
CA GLU A 49 9.61 -5.46 -6.07
C GLU A 49 10.18 -5.23 -7.47
N GLN A 50 9.39 -5.52 -8.51
CA GLN A 50 9.79 -5.44 -9.92
C GLN A 50 9.87 -4.00 -10.47
N ASN A 51 8.89 -3.15 -10.12
CA ASN A 51 8.67 -1.86 -10.75
C ASN A 51 8.87 -0.65 -9.80
N GLY A 52 9.02 -0.90 -8.50
CA GLY A 52 9.26 0.10 -7.47
C GLY A 52 10.65 0.73 -7.56
N GLY A 53 10.66 2.06 -7.67
CA GLY A 53 11.87 2.87 -7.57
C GLY A 53 12.49 2.87 -6.16
N MET A 54 13.56 3.64 -5.99
CA MET A 54 14.19 3.88 -4.67
C MET A 54 13.34 4.80 -3.76
N HIS A 55 12.26 5.36 -4.31
CA HIS A 55 11.40 6.27 -3.58
C HIS A 55 10.60 5.55 -2.49
N PRO A 56 10.34 6.23 -1.36
CA PRO A 56 9.48 5.69 -0.33
C PRO A 56 8.03 5.58 -0.83
N ILE A 57 7.27 4.71 -0.17
CA ILE A 57 5.86 4.45 -0.45
C ILE A 57 5.03 5.28 0.51
N ASN A 58 4.13 6.08 -0.04
CA ASN A 58 3.22 6.89 0.77
C ASN A 58 2.06 6.02 1.23
N VAL A 59 1.88 5.87 2.55
CA VAL A 59 0.76 5.12 3.13
C VAL A 59 -0.14 6.09 3.85
N LYS A 60 -1.37 6.19 3.35
CA LYS A 60 -2.43 7.02 3.91
C LYS A 60 -3.51 6.15 4.53
N VAL A 61 -3.67 6.28 5.84
CA VAL A 61 -4.66 5.56 6.63
C VAL A 61 -5.77 6.52 7.01
N LYS A 62 -7.00 6.17 6.64
CA LYS A 62 -8.22 6.86 7.04
C LYS A 62 -9.18 5.84 7.64
N MET A 63 -8.87 5.41 8.85
CA MET A 63 -9.72 4.53 9.65
C MET A 63 -10.63 5.34 10.57
N LYS A 64 -11.70 4.72 11.07
CA LYS A 64 -12.65 5.37 12.01
C LYS A 64 -11.95 5.99 13.23
N THR A 65 -10.93 5.31 13.75
CA THR A 65 -10.22 5.69 14.99
C THR A 65 -8.85 6.33 14.75
N LYS A 66 -8.38 6.37 13.50
CA LYS A 66 -6.99 6.73 13.20
C LYS A 66 -6.85 7.35 11.81
N PHE A 67 -6.17 8.50 11.77
CA PHE A 67 -5.73 9.14 10.55
C PHE A 67 -4.21 9.25 10.56
N VAL A 68 -3.55 8.63 9.57
CA VAL A 68 -2.09 8.68 9.43
C VAL A 68 -1.75 8.93 7.97
N ASP A 69 -0.73 9.75 7.74
CA ASP A 69 -0.09 9.91 6.44
C ASP A 69 1.42 9.79 6.67
N ARG A 70 2.03 8.70 6.19
CA ARG A 70 3.44 8.38 6.45
C ARG A 70 4.09 7.73 5.24
N ALA A 71 5.32 8.12 4.96
CA ALA A 71 6.17 7.48 3.98
C ALA A 71 6.97 6.33 4.62
N TYR A 72 6.96 5.15 3.99
CA TYR A 72 7.73 3.98 4.41
C TYR A 72 8.77 3.61 3.36
N LEU A 73 9.91 3.06 3.78
CA LEU A 73 10.88 2.57 2.81
C LEU A 73 10.32 1.33 2.09
N LYS A 74 10.56 1.22 0.78
CA LYS A 74 10.18 0.06 -0.04
C LYS A 74 10.56 -1.26 0.64
N ASN A 75 11.79 -1.34 1.14
CA ASN A 75 12.33 -2.55 1.78
C ASN A 75 11.65 -2.89 3.10
N GLU A 76 11.03 -1.93 3.80
CA GLU A 76 10.27 -2.21 5.03
C GLU A 76 8.93 -2.83 4.70
N ILE A 77 8.23 -2.30 3.69
CA ILE A 77 6.94 -2.84 3.24
C ILE A 77 7.11 -4.24 2.65
N ILE A 78 8.12 -4.46 1.79
CA ILE A 78 8.36 -5.77 1.17
C ILE A 78 8.63 -6.89 2.20
N LYS A 79 9.17 -6.54 3.38
CA LYS A 79 9.43 -7.51 4.47
C LYS A 79 8.16 -7.97 5.19
N ILE A 80 7.08 -7.20 5.12
CA ILE A 80 5.81 -7.55 5.76
C ILE A 80 4.98 -8.31 4.72
N LYS A 81 4.92 -9.63 4.82
CA LYS A 81 4.23 -10.48 3.83
C LYS A 81 2.75 -10.70 4.13
N ASP A 82 2.37 -10.56 5.40
CA ASP A 82 1.00 -10.70 5.86
C ASP A 82 0.32 -9.32 5.92
N VAL A 83 -0.90 -9.23 5.36
CA VAL A 83 -1.64 -7.97 5.29
C VAL A 83 -2.11 -7.51 6.66
N ASN A 84 -2.46 -8.41 7.58
CA ASN A 84 -2.89 -8.04 8.92
C ASN A 84 -1.71 -7.52 9.73
N ASP A 85 -0.52 -8.12 9.58
CA ASP A 85 0.72 -7.59 10.17
C ASP A 85 1.05 -6.20 9.63
N PHE A 86 0.83 -5.96 8.33
CA PHE A 86 0.98 -4.64 7.73
C PHE A 86 0.04 -3.64 8.38
N ILE A 87 -1.27 -3.95 8.44
CA ILE A 87 -2.28 -3.08 9.06
C ILE A 87 -1.99 -2.82 10.55
N ASN A 88 -1.52 -3.83 11.29
CA ASN A 88 -1.20 -3.69 12.71
C ASN A 88 -0.01 -2.76 12.98
N ARG A 89 0.91 -2.62 12.02
CA ARG A 89 2.07 -1.71 12.12
C ARG A 89 1.76 -0.27 11.73
N LEU A 90 0.63 -0.01 11.07
CA LEU A 90 0.21 1.33 10.65
C LEU A 90 -0.35 2.13 11.81
#